data_AF-A0AAW3MZ07-F1
#
_entry.id   AF-A0AAW3MZ07-F1
#
_cell.length_a   1.000
_cell.length_b   1.000
_cell.length_c   1.000
_cell.angle_alpha   90.00
_cell.angle_beta   90.00
_cell.angle_gamma   90.00
#
_symmetry.space_group_name_H-M   'P 1'
#
loop_
_entity.id
_entity.type
_entity.pdbx_description
1 polymer ?
#
loop_
_entity_poly.entity_id
_entity_poly.type
_entity_poly.pdbx_seq_one_letter_code
_entity_poly.pdbx_strand_id
1 'polypeptide(L)'
;MKKVVFLDLEDTVIDEFSRAGFTHLVNIEAVRQFLAVERPDAVRTFSFAFWSDHCVEQFRRFFETPLNQALGVALDLEDAFTTEKLFLLCRRKGLVFESDNECMLFHSKDYGFQHFIEMSPGFEDMEVVLVDDAVGTKTIHYPGRNLTIRMVNVNDLLN
;
A
#
# COMPACT_ATOMS: atom_id res chain seq x y z
N MET A 1 -5.95 18.74 -6.49
CA MET A 1 -5.72 17.30 -6.69
C MET A 1 -5.61 16.67 -5.31
N LYS A 2 -6.44 15.67 -5.01
CA LYS A 2 -6.37 14.95 -3.73
C LYS A 2 -5.10 14.11 -3.68
N LYS A 3 -4.53 13.88 -2.49
CA LYS A 3 -3.37 13.03 -2.29
C LYS A 3 -3.68 11.88 -1.35
N VAL A 4 -3.43 10.65 -1.80
CA VAL A 4 -3.55 9.45 -0.97
C VAL A 4 -2.20 8.77 -0.87
N VAL A 5 -1.74 8.51 0.35
CA VAL A 5 -0.53 7.72 0.59
C VAL A 5 -0.94 6.31 0.97
N PHE A 6 -0.41 5.33 0.26
CA PHE A 6 -0.46 3.92 0.59
C PHE A 6 0.85 3.52 1.24
N LEU A 7 0.76 2.82 2.36
CA LEU A 7 1.89 2.21 3.04
C LEU A 7 1.86 0.71 2.79
N ASP A 8 3.00 0.14 2.41
CA ASP A 8 3.24 -1.26 2.71
C ASP A 8 3.44 -1.46 4.22
N LEU A 9 3.37 -2.71 4.66
CA LEU A 9 3.52 -3.08 6.06
C LEU A 9 4.90 -3.66 6.35
N GLU A 10 5.16 -4.89 5.89
CA GLU A 10 6.41 -5.63 6.16
C GLU A 10 7.62 -4.90 5.58
N ASP A 11 8.73 -4.92 6.33
CA ASP A 11 9.98 -4.18 6.10
C ASP A 11 9.86 -2.65 5.87
N THR A 12 8.64 -2.12 5.85
CA THR A 12 8.31 -0.71 5.61
C THR A 12 7.95 0.01 6.90
N VAL A 13 6.95 -0.47 7.66
CA VAL A 13 6.55 0.09 8.97
C VAL A 13 6.50 -0.95 10.08
N ILE A 14 6.48 -2.24 9.73
CA ILE A 14 6.62 -3.37 10.66
C ILE A 14 7.68 -4.33 10.10
N ASP A 15 8.33 -5.11 10.97
CA ASP A 15 9.36 -6.06 10.55
C ASP A 15 8.79 -7.31 9.85
N GLU A 16 7.81 -7.97 10.47
CA GLU A 16 7.18 -9.19 9.94
C GLU A 16 5.70 -9.19 10.27
N PHE A 17 4.86 -9.71 9.38
CA PHE A 17 3.45 -9.96 9.64
C PHE A 17 3.18 -11.46 9.80
N SER A 18 3.22 -11.93 11.04
CA SER A 18 2.92 -13.33 11.36
C SER A 18 1.56 -13.50 12.03
N ARG A 19 1.06 -14.75 12.08
CA ARG A 19 -0.12 -15.11 12.90
C ARG A 19 0.08 -14.88 14.40
N ALA A 20 1.33 -14.80 14.87
CA ALA A 20 1.68 -14.44 16.24
C ALA A 20 1.77 -12.91 16.45
N GLY A 21 1.71 -12.14 15.35
CA GLY A 21 1.78 -10.69 15.28
C GLY A 21 3.02 -10.14 14.57
N PHE A 22 3.27 -8.83 14.69
CA PHE A 22 4.55 -8.21 14.33
C PHE A 22 5.43 -8.07 15.57
N THR A 23 6.74 -8.15 15.38
CA THR A 23 7.68 -8.14 16.51
C THR A 23 8.13 -6.72 16.82
N HIS A 24 8.33 -5.89 15.78
CA HIS A 24 8.84 -4.52 15.91
C HIS A 24 8.28 -3.57 14.85
N LEU A 25 8.14 -2.29 15.24
CA LEU A 25 7.93 -1.21 14.28
C LEU A 25 9.28 -0.81 13.68
N VAL A 26 9.31 -0.57 12.37
CA VAL A 26 10.51 -0.16 11.62
C VAL A 26 10.25 1.15 10.87
N ASN A 27 11.30 1.92 10.58
CA ASN A 27 11.27 3.17 9.79
C ASN A 27 10.22 4.24 10.19
N ILE A 28 9.56 4.11 11.34
CA ILE A 28 8.43 4.95 11.77
C ILE A 28 8.76 6.43 11.72
N GLU A 29 9.95 6.84 12.17
CA GLU A 29 10.31 8.25 12.20
C GLU A 29 10.36 8.85 10.79
N ALA A 30 10.99 8.14 9.84
CA ALA A 30 11.10 8.58 8.46
C ALA A 30 9.73 8.63 7.78
N VAL A 31 8.91 7.59 7.95
CA VAL A 31 7.55 7.54 7.39
C VAL A 31 6.66 8.63 8.01
N ARG A 32 6.75 8.86 9.32
CA ARG A 32 6.00 9.92 10.01
C ARG A 32 6.39 11.31 9.50
N GLN A 33 7.69 11.58 9.34
CA GLN A 33 8.17 12.85 8.79
C GLN A 33 7.71 13.04 7.35
N PHE A 34 7.78 11.98 6.55
CA PHE A 34 7.27 11.98 5.18
C PHE A 34 5.78 12.34 5.14
N LEU A 35 4.94 11.68 5.95
CA LEU A 35 3.50 11.97 6.03
C LEU A 35 3.22 13.41 6.48
N ALA A 36 4.01 13.95 7.42
CA ALA A 36 3.86 15.32 7.90
C ALA A 36 4.20 16.38 6.84
N VAL A 37 5.17 16.09 5.97
CA VAL A 37 5.54 16.95 4.83
C VAL A 37 4.54 16.83 3.70
N GLU A 38 4.15 15.60 3.35
CA GLU A 38 3.26 15.31 2.22
C GLU A 38 1.82 15.76 2.46
N ARG A 39 1.38 15.74 3.73
CA ARG A 39 0.04 16.09 4.20
C ARG A 39 -1.06 15.43 3.34
N PRO A 40 -1.08 14.09 3.26
CA PRO A 40 -2.09 13.41 2.45
C PRO A 40 -3.49 13.60 3.01
N ASP A 41 -4.49 13.55 2.14
CA ASP A 41 -5.92 13.56 2.52
C ASP A 41 -6.33 12.25 3.20
N ALA A 42 -5.65 11.14 2.85
CA ALA A 42 -5.85 9.82 3.45
C ALA A 42 -4.56 9.01 3.43
N VAL A 43 -4.39 8.18 4.46
CA VAL A 43 -3.33 7.16 4.53
C VAL A 43 -3.98 5.79 4.52
N ARG A 44 -3.63 4.95 3.54
CA ARG A 44 -4.19 3.62 3.31
C ARG A 44 -3.07 2.58 3.33
N THR A 45 -3.44 1.31 3.24
CA THR A 45 -2.48 0.20 3.14
C THR A 45 -2.54 -0.45 1.77
N PHE A 46 -1.38 -0.72 1.19
CA PHE A 46 -1.20 -1.63 0.06
C PHE A 46 -0.10 -2.61 0.43
N SER A 47 -0.49 -3.74 1.01
CA SER A 47 0.48 -4.73 1.49
C SER A 47 0.06 -6.14 1.12
N PHE A 48 1.04 -6.93 0.69
CA PHE A 48 0.82 -8.33 0.34
C PHE A 48 0.71 -9.21 1.59
N ALA A 49 1.02 -8.66 2.79
CA ALA A 49 0.67 -9.24 4.08
C ALA A 49 -0.85 -9.40 4.26
N PHE A 50 -1.65 -8.60 3.56
CA PHE A 50 -3.11 -8.71 3.53
C PHE A 50 -3.56 -9.64 2.41
N TRP A 51 -3.50 -10.94 2.68
CA TRP A 51 -3.95 -11.96 1.75
C TRP A 51 -5.47 -11.92 1.55
N SER A 52 -6.21 -11.75 2.65
CA SER A 52 -7.67 -11.76 2.70
C SER A 52 -8.21 -10.77 3.72
N ASP A 53 -9.53 -10.55 3.73
CA ASP A 53 -10.18 -9.68 4.72
C ASP A 53 -9.96 -10.17 6.17
N HIS A 54 -9.74 -11.47 6.37
CA HIS A 54 -9.38 -12.01 7.69
C HIS A 54 -8.05 -11.43 8.21
N CYS A 55 -7.05 -11.25 7.33
CA CYS A 55 -5.78 -10.62 7.70
C CYS A 55 -5.98 -9.16 8.11
N VAL A 56 -6.84 -8.44 7.40
CA VAL A 56 -7.22 -7.05 7.73
C VAL A 56 -7.89 -6.98 9.10
N GLU A 57 -8.81 -7.89 9.41
CA GLU A 57 -9.47 -7.95 10.72
C GLU A 57 -8.48 -8.21 11.86
N GLN A 58 -7.54 -9.15 11.68
CA GLN A 58 -6.48 -9.39 12.66
C GLN A 58 -5.64 -8.13 12.86
N PHE A 59 -5.29 -7.44 11.78
CA PHE A 59 -4.53 -6.20 11.85
C PHE A 59 -5.28 -5.10 12.60
N ARG A 60 -6.56 -4.86 12.30
CA ARG A 60 -7.39 -3.88 13.01
C ARG A 60 -7.42 -4.15 14.51
N ARG A 61 -7.56 -5.43 14.89
CA ARG A 61 -7.68 -5.83 16.29
C ARG A 61 -6.40 -5.61 17.10
N PHE A 62 -5.24 -5.87 16.51
CA PHE A 62 -3.99 -5.96 17.27
C PHE A 62 -2.99 -4.84 16.97
N PHE A 63 -3.06 -4.23 15.78
CA PHE A 63 -1.95 -3.46 15.23
C PHE A 63 -2.33 -2.06 14.76
N GLU A 64 -3.56 -1.84 14.32
CA GLU A 64 -4.00 -0.53 13.81
C GLU A 64 -3.79 0.58 14.83
N THR A 65 -4.22 0.39 16.09
CA THR A 65 -4.10 1.45 17.11
C THR A 65 -2.63 1.79 17.43
N PRO A 66 -1.75 0.83 17.77
CA PRO A 66 -0.33 1.10 17.98
C PRO A 66 0.34 1.79 16.78
N LEU A 67 0.05 1.33 15.55
CA LEU A 67 0.67 1.90 14.35
C LEU A 67 0.16 3.31 14.07
N ASN A 68 -1.14 3.57 14.20
CA ASN A 68 -1.73 4.90 14.06
C ASN A 68 -1.10 5.90 15.06
N GLN A 69 -0.90 5.46 16.31
CA GLN A 69 -0.23 6.29 17.33
C GLN A 69 1.23 6.59 16.97
N ALA A 70 1.96 5.60 16.49
CA ALA A 70 3.37 5.74 16.10
C ALA A 70 3.54 6.68 14.89
N LEU A 71 2.67 6.55 13.88
CA LEU A 71 2.70 7.37 12.66
C LEU A 71 2.03 8.75 12.85
N GLY A 72 1.23 8.95 13.91
CA GLY A 72 0.50 10.19 14.12
C GLY A 72 -0.62 10.44 13.11
N VAL A 73 -1.17 9.38 12.51
CA VAL A 73 -2.27 9.43 11.52
C VAL A 73 -3.28 8.33 11.79
N ALA A 74 -4.48 8.44 11.23
CA ALA A 74 -5.44 7.34 11.21
C ALA A 74 -5.38 6.64 9.84
N LEU A 75 -5.08 5.34 9.83
CA LEU A 75 -5.17 4.54 8.61
C LEU A 75 -6.63 4.37 8.19
N ASP A 76 -6.93 4.71 6.94
CA ASP A 76 -8.19 4.41 6.27
C ASP A 76 -8.13 2.97 5.74
N LEU A 77 -8.87 2.09 6.42
CA LEU A 77 -8.97 0.68 6.09
C LEU A 77 -10.33 0.29 5.53
N GLU A 78 -11.24 1.24 5.24
CA GLU A 78 -12.64 0.93 4.88
C GLU A 78 -12.73 0.01 3.65
N ASP A 79 -11.87 0.25 2.66
CA ASP A 79 -11.66 -0.65 1.51
C ASP A 79 -10.18 -1.03 1.38
N ALA A 80 -9.63 -1.63 2.44
CA ALA A 80 -8.25 -2.09 2.45
C ALA A 80 -7.96 -3.03 1.28
N PHE A 81 -6.80 -2.84 0.65
CA PHE A 81 -6.29 -3.77 -0.35
C PHE A 81 -6.13 -5.16 0.25
N THR A 82 -6.46 -6.20 -0.53
CA THR A 82 -6.04 -7.57 -0.28
C THR A 82 -5.58 -8.24 -1.57
N THR A 83 -4.70 -9.22 -1.46
CA THR A 83 -4.24 -10.02 -2.61
C THR A 83 -5.43 -10.70 -3.32
N GLU A 84 -6.41 -11.20 -2.56
CA GLU A 84 -7.68 -11.73 -3.11
C GLU A 84 -8.44 -10.68 -3.95
N LYS A 85 -8.54 -9.43 -3.48
CA LYS A 85 -9.19 -8.34 -4.24
C LYS A 85 -8.45 -8.03 -5.53
N LEU A 86 -7.12 -7.98 -5.50
CA LEU A 86 -6.30 -7.79 -6.71
C LEU A 86 -6.54 -8.90 -7.73
N PHE A 87 -6.55 -10.16 -7.26
CA PHE A 87 -6.81 -11.30 -8.13
C PHE A 87 -8.19 -11.25 -8.78
N LEU A 88 -9.23 -10.92 -8.01
CA LEU A 88 -10.58 -10.73 -8.54
C LEU A 88 -10.64 -9.61 -9.58
N LEU A 89 -9.90 -8.51 -9.35
CA LEU A 89 -9.82 -7.38 -10.27
C LEU A 89 -9.14 -7.78 -11.58
N CYS A 90 -8.01 -8.49 -11.50
CA CYS A 90 -7.30 -9.05 -12.65
C CYS A 90 -8.19 -9.99 -13.47
N ARG A 91 -8.90 -10.93 -12.82
CA ARG A 91 -9.83 -11.85 -13.50
C ARG A 91 -10.95 -11.11 -14.22
N ARG A 92 -11.52 -10.07 -13.61
CA ARG A 92 -12.57 -9.23 -14.25
C ARG A 92 -12.07 -8.51 -15.51
N LYS A 93 -10.76 -8.30 -15.64
CA LYS A 93 -10.11 -7.71 -16.81
C LYS A 93 -9.61 -8.75 -17.82
N GLY A 94 -9.89 -10.03 -17.59
CA GLY A 94 -9.46 -11.12 -18.49
C GLY A 94 -8.01 -11.55 -18.29
N LEU A 95 -7.34 -11.10 -17.22
CA LEU A 95 -6.03 -11.62 -16.83
C LEU A 95 -6.24 -12.94 -16.08
N VAL A 96 -5.72 -14.03 -16.64
CA VAL A 96 -5.85 -15.38 -16.08
C VAL A 96 -4.48 -15.81 -15.58
N PHE A 97 -4.41 -16.08 -14.28
CA PHE A 97 -3.26 -16.70 -13.62
C PHE A 97 -3.67 -18.09 -13.13
N GLU A 98 -2.76 -19.05 -13.19
CA GLU A 98 -2.89 -20.42 -12.69
C GLU A 98 -2.93 -20.47 -11.16
N SER A 99 -2.32 -19.48 -10.48
CA SER A 99 -2.32 -19.38 -9.02
C SER A 99 -2.13 -17.95 -8.50
N ASP A 100 -2.41 -17.73 -7.21
CA ASP A 100 -2.15 -16.46 -6.52
C ASP A 100 -0.65 -16.13 -6.50
N ASN A 101 0.21 -17.14 -6.36
CA ASN A 101 1.65 -16.97 -6.39
C ASN A 101 2.15 -16.51 -7.76
N GLU A 102 1.57 -17.04 -8.85
CA GLU A 102 1.88 -16.56 -10.19
C GLU A 102 1.41 -15.11 -10.40
N CYS A 103 0.21 -14.77 -9.91
CA CYS A 103 -0.30 -13.40 -9.92
C CYS A 103 0.65 -12.45 -9.19
N MET A 104 1.15 -12.82 -8.01
CA MET A 104 2.12 -12.04 -7.24
C MET A 104 3.49 -11.93 -7.92
N LEU A 105 4.00 -13.01 -8.51
CA LEU A 105 5.27 -12.99 -9.23
C LEU A 105 5.18 -12.13 -10.50
N PHE A 106 4.03 -12.18 -11.18
CA PHE A 106 3.77 -11.37 -12.36
C PHE A 106 3.54 -9.90 -12.01
N HIS A 107 2.87 -9.64 -10.89
CA HIS A 107 2.68 -8.31 -10.32
C HIS A 107 3.65 -8.09 -9.16
N SER A 108 4.92 -7.85 -9.50
CA SER A 108 5.84 -7.21 -8.54
C SER A 108 5.17 -5.97 -7.94
N LYS A 109 5.57 -5.55 -6.72
CA LYS A 109 4.93 -4.46 -5.97
C LYS A 109 4.63 -3.24 -6.85
N ASP A 110 5.60 -2.82 -7.67
CA ASP A 110 5.46 -1.78 -8.68
C ASP A 110 4.24 -1.97 -9.61
N TYR A 111 4.19 -3.09 -10.33
CA TYR A 111 3.13 -3.35 -11.31
C TYR A 111 1.79 -3.65 -10.64
N GLY A 112 1.79 -4.35 -9.51
CA GLY A 112 0.59 -4.65 -8.73
C GLY A 112 -0.09 -3.38 -8.24
N PHE A 113 0.69 -2.45 -7.69
CA PHE A 113 0.16 -1.17 -7.24
C PHE A 113 -0.36 -0.32 -8.39
N GLN A 114 0.42 -0.20 -9.47
CA GLN A 114 0.00 0.55 -10.65
C GLN A 114 -1.34 0.03 -11.20
N HIS A 115 -1.44 -1.29 -11.39
CA HIS A 115 -2.66 -1.93 -11.87
C HIS A 115 -3.84 -1.76 -10.91
N PHE A 116 -3.60 -1.90 -9.60
CA PHE A 116 -4.63 -1.68 -8.60
C PHE A 116 -5.23 -0.28 -8.72
N ILE A 117 -4.40 0.77 -8.81
CA ILE A 117 -4.87 2.15 -8.97
C ILE A 117 -5.56 2.38 -10.32
N GLU A 118 -5.02 1.80 -11.40
CA GLU A 118 -5.60 1.96 -12.74
C GLU A 118 -7.00 1.33 -12.86
N MET A 119 -7.20 0.17 -12.23
CA MET A 119 -8.41 -0.64 -12.34
C MET A 119 -9.45 -0.31 -11.26
N SER A 120 -9.04 0.26 -10.12
CA SER A 120 -9.95 0.63 -9.04
C SER A 120 -10.65 1.96 -9.33
N PRO A 121 -11.96 2.06 -9.06
CA PRO A 121 -12.68 3.32 -9.21
C PRO A 121 -12.23 4.33 -8.15
N GLY A 122 -12.36 5.62 -8.44
CA GLY A 122 -12.19 6.69 -7.45
C GLY A 122 -10.77 7.20 -7.29
N PHE A 123 -9.83 6.83 -8.17
CA PHE A 123 -8.50 7.43 -8.27
C PHE A 123 -8.37 8.41 -9.44
N GLU A 124 -9.49 8.83 -10.04
CA GLU A 124 -9.50 9.95 -10.98
C GLU A 124 -9.24 11.28 -10.24
N ASP A 125 -8.41 12.15 -10.81
CA ASP A 125 -8.08 13.47 -10.20
C ASP A 125 -7.30 13.40 -8.87
N MET A 126 -6.33 12.49 -8.81
CA MET A 126 -5.53 12.21 -7.61
C MET A 126 -4.03 12.07 -7.86
N GLU A 127 -3.24 12.45 -6.85
CA GLU A 127 -1.89 11.95 -6.66
C GLU A 127 -1.96 10.77 -5.70
N VAL A 128 -1.44 9.63 -6.12
CA VAL A 128 -1.38 8.43 -5.30
C VAL A 128 0.08 8.08 -5.07
N VAL A 129 0.45 7.88 -3.82
CA VAL A 129 1.84 7.59 -3.42
C VAL A 129 1.90 6.23 -2.77
N LEU A 130 2.82 5.36 -3.16
CA LEU A 130 3.17 4.15 -2.41
C LEU A 130 4.51 4.36 -1.70
N VAL A 131 4.55 4.06 -0.41
CA VAL A 131 5.79 3.93 0.38
C VAL A 131 5.99 2.45 0.69
N ASP A 132 7.09 1.88 0.22
CA ASP A 132 7.35 0.43 0.26
C ASP A 132 8.87 0.21 0.17
N ASP A 133 9.43 -0.81 0.81
CA ASP A 133 10.87 -1.11 0.80
C ASP A 133 11.33 -1.83 -0.49
N ALA A 134 10.42 -2.48 -1.19
CA ALA A 134 10.66 -3.32 -2.36
C ALA A 134 10.35 -2.64 -3.70
N VAL A 135 10.04 -1.33 -3.70
CA VAL A 135 9.79 -0.54 -4.92
C VAL A 135 10.92 0.43 -5.24
N GLY A 136 11.14 0.71 -6.52
CA GLY A 136 12.05 1.80 -6.92
C GLY A 136 11.36 3.17 -6.81
N THR A 137 12.07 4.19 -6.31
CA THR A 137 11.54 5.56 -6.28
C THR A 137 11.32 6.08 -7.71
N LYS A 138 10.07 6.37 -8.07
CA LYS A 138 9.69 6.85 -9.41
C LYS A 138 8.36 7.58 -9.40
N THR A 139 8.11 8.35 -10.45
CA THR A 139 6.82 9.02 -10.68
C THR A 139 6.32 8.70 -12.08
N ILE A 140 5.04 8.36 -12.18
CA ILE A 140 4.33 8.04 -13.40
C ILE A 140 3.17 9.02 -13.55
N HIS A 141 3.15 9.75 -14.66
CA HIS A 141 2.05 10.64 -15.02
C HIS A 141 1.20 10.00 -16.11
N TYR A 142 -0.12 10.09 -16.00
CA TYR A 142 -1.06 9.58 -17.00
C TYR A 142 -1.62 10.74 -17.83
N PRO A 143 -1.12 11.08 -19.02
CA PRO A 143 -1.49 12.33 -19.70
C PRO A 143 -2.99 12.45 -20.06
N GLY A 144 -3.73 11.34 -20.09
CA GLY A 144 -5.17 11.29 -20.36
C GLY A 144 -6.07 11.20 -19.11
N ARG A 145 -5.49 11.13 -17.91
CA ARG A 145 -6.20 11.12 -16.63
C ARG A 145 -5.54 12.19 -15.75
N ASN A 146 -6.26 12.92 -14.92
CA ASN A 146 -5.57 13.75 -13.93
C ASN A 146 -5.04 12.87 -12.77
N LEU A 147 -4.15 11.92 -13.08
CA LEU A 147 -3.64 10.90 -12.18
C LEU A 147 -2.11 10.91 -12.22
N THR A 148 -1.51 11.01 -11.03
CA THR A 148 -0.08 10.80 -10.82
C THR A 148 0.10 9.66 -9.84
N ILE A 149 0.92 8.67 -10.20
CA ILE A 149 1.34 7.60 -9.29
C ILE A 149 2.81 7.84 -8.95
N ARG A 150 3.12 7.97 -7.66
CA ARG A 150 4.48 8.03 -7.16
C ARG A 150 4.76 6.80 -6.31
N MET A 151 5.93 6.23 -6.48
CA MET A 151 6.46 5.18 -5.62
C MET A 151 7.70 5.74 -4.93
N VAL A 152 7.84 5.48 -3.65
CA VAL A 152 8.91 5.98 -2.79
C VAL A 152 9.48 4.78 -2.06
N ASN A 153 10.76 4.50 -2.29
CA ASN A 153 11.44 3.50 -1.50
C ASN A 153 11.63 4.04 -0.07
N VAL A 154 11.22 3.28 0.96
CA VAL A 154 11.35 3.74 2.35
C VAL A 154 12.80 4.01 2.74
N ASN A 155 13.77 3.28 2.15
CA ASN A 155 15.19 3.46 2.43
C ASN A 155 15.73 4.79 1.91
N ASP A 156 15.08 5.38 0.89
CA ASP A 156 15.45 6.71 0.40
C ASP A 156 15.03 7.82 1.38
N LEU A 157 14.09 7.54 2.30
CA LEU A 157 13.64 8.47 3.34
C LEU A 157 14.55 8.47 4.58
N LEU A 158 15.48 7.53 4.68
CA LEU A 158 16.40 7.40 5.82
C LEU A 158 17.65 8.29 5.72
N ASN A 159 17.84 8.95 4.58
CA ASN A 159 19.03 9.74 4.25
C ASN A 159 18.86 11.24 4.50
#